data_AF-K9HKK7-F1
#
_entry.id   AF-K9HKK7-F1
#
_cell.length_a   1.000
_cell.length_b   1.000
_cell.length_c   1.000
_cell.angle_alpha   90.00
_cell.angle_beta   90.00
_cell.angle_gamma   90.00
#
_symmetry.space_group_name_H-M   'P 1'
#
loop_
_entity.id
_entity.type
_entity.pdbx_description
1 polymer ?
#
loop_
_entity_poly.entity_id
_entity_poly.type
_entity_poly.pdbx_seq_one_letter_code
_entity_poly.pdbx_strand_id
1 'polypeptide(L)'
;MRRIAADSSFDVAFWMLDRALDDNEYLQPQKLHRLLYLAQAYFAVASRGRKLMPATFVADQMGPLEPTIYRAFENGRPDVETRRVPDDAKQLLDSVWRKFGAHSAEHLTKLTKNHAPYRDAIAANGPGEEITLKSMMDFYGRKGAADRKPEAGAGEAGEPGAAPALTDVLRPRVMRSHKGRPVNVHKWMPRSLGSGRTEE
;
A
#
# COMPACT_ATOMS: atom_id res chain seq x y z
N MET A 1 -15.80 11.61 8.16
CA MET A 1 -14.56 10.84 7.94
C MET A 1 -14.01 11.23 6.56
N ARG A 2 -12.76 11.69 6.43
CA ARG A 2 -12.21 12.14 5.13
C ARG A 2 -12.17 10.97 4.13
N ARG A 3 -12.52 11.22 2.85
CA ARG A 3 -12.48 10.21 1.76
C ARG A 3 -11.06 9.86 1.29
N ILE A 4 -10.09 10.70 1.64
CA ILE A 4 -8.66 10.55 1.35
C ILE A 4 -7.91 10.86 2.64
N ALA A 5 -6.81 10.15 2.92
CA ALA A 5 -6.08 10.32 4.18
C ALA A 5 -5.11 11.51 4.15
N ALA A 6 -4.14 11.51 3.23
CA ALA A 6 -3.25 12.63 2.99
C ALA A 6 -3.88 13.64 2.01
N ASP A 7 -3.57 14.93 2.20
CA ASP A 7 -4.14 16.01 1.39
C ASP A 7 -3.48 16.08 0.00
N SER A 8 -2.22 15.65 -0.12
CA SER A 8 -1.48 15.59 -1.39
C SER A 8 -0.66 14.31 -1.54
N SER A 9 -0.33 13.96 -2.79
CA SER A 9 0.63 12.90 -3.08
C SER A 9 2.06 13.28 -2.65
N PHE A 10 2.37 14.58 -2.58
CA PHE A 10 3.64 15.08 -2.07
C PHE A 10 3.84 14.76 -0.59
N ASP A 11 2.80 14.87 0.24
CA ASP A 11 2.88 14.55 1.68
C ASP A 11 3.36 13.11 1.89
N VAL A 12 2.85 12.17 1.07
CA VAL A 12 3.22 10.75 1.16
C VAL A 12 4.58 10.47 0.51
N ALA A 13 4.89 11.11 -0.62
CA ALA A 13 6.18 10.97 -1.28
C ALA A 13 7.33 11.49 -0.42
N PHE A 14 7.17 12.67 0.19
CA PHE A 14 8.14 13.26 1.10
C PHE A 14 8.28 12.41 2.36
N TRP A 15 7.19 11.88 2.91
CA TRP A 15 7.27 10.94 4.01
C TRP A 15 8.16 9.72 3.67
N MET A 16 8.02 9.15 2.48
CA MET A 16 8.86 8.01 2.04
C MET A 16 10.32 8.40 1.85
N LEU A 17 10.58 9.58 1.28
CA LEU A 17 11.93 10.10 1.08
C LEU A 17 12.62 10.40 2.40
N ASP A 18 11.95 11.08 3.32
CA ASP A 18 12.49 11.41 4.64
C ASP A 18 12.72 10.14 5.45
N ARG A 19 11.83 9.14 5.34
CA ARG A 19 12.05 7.82 5.96
C ARG A 19 13.30 7.11 5.44
N ALA A 20 13.59 7.24 4.14
CA ALA A 20 14.80 6.68 3.53
C ALA A 20 16.06 7.42 4.02
N LEU A 21 16.00 8.74 4.12
CA LEU A 21 17.08 9.56 4.67
C LEU A 21 17.37 9.22 6.14
N ASP A 22 16.33 8.98 6.95
CA ASP A 22 16.49 8.51 8.33
C ASP A 22 17.23 7.16 8.42
N ASP A 23 17.06 6.29 7.42
CA ASP A 23 17.78 5.02 7.27
C ASP A 23 19.13 5.18 6.53
N ASN A 24 19.58 6.41 6.26
CA ASN A 24 20.78 6.77 5.48
C ASN A 24 20.81 6.16 4.06
N GLU A 25 19.65 6.00 3.43
CA GLU A 25 19.50 5.47 2.08
C GLU A 25 19.02 6.55 1.10
N TYR A 26 19.62 6.59 -0.09
CA TYR A 26 19.05 7.33 -1.21
C TYR A 26 17.90 6.55 -1.84
N LEU A 27 16.68 7.11 -1.79
CA LEU A 27 15.52 6.49 -2.40
C LEU A 27 15.43 6.84 -3.89
N GLN A 28 15.75 5.86 -4.73
CA GLN A 28 15.67 6.03 -6.18
C GLN A 28 14.21 6.33 -6.63
N PRO A 29 13.98 7.18 -7.64
CA PRO A 29 12.63 7.54 -8.11
C PRO A 29 11.76 6.33 -8.47
N GLN A 30 12.36 5.33 -9.13
CA GLN A 30 11.69 4.08 -9.46
C GLN A 30 11.20 3.33 -8.20
N LYS A 31 12.04 3.23 -7.18
CA LYS A 31 11.70 2.60 -5.90
C LYS A 31 10.58 3.36 -5.20
N LEU A 32 10.64 4.69 -5.19
CA LEU A 32 9.60 5.56 -4.64
C LEU A 32 8.22 5.24 -5.25
N HIS A 33 8.10 5.21 -6.58
CA HIS A 33 6.81 4.94 -7.23
C HIS A 33 6.23 3.56 -6.89
N ARG A 34 7.09 2.55 -6.71
CA ARG A 34 6.67 1.19 -6.39
C ARG A 34 6.16 1.14 -4.94
N LEU A 35 6.84 1.84 -4.03
CA LEU A 35 6.40 1.98 -2.64
C LEU A 35 5.09 2.78 -2.53
N LEU A 36 4.95 3.88 -3.28
CA LEU A 36 3.73 4.67 -3.34
C LEU A 36 2.53 3.84 -3.84
N TYR A 37 2.74 3.06 -4.91
CA TYR A 37 1.73 2.17 -5.47
C TYR A 37 1.28 1.10 -4.47
N LEU A 38 2.25 0.41 -3.84
CA LEU A 38 1.95 -0.60 -2.81
C LEU A 38 1.24 0.04 -1.60
N ALA A 39 1.69 1.21 -1.15
CA ALA A 39 1.06 1.92 -0.03
C ALA A 39 -0.39 2.29 -0.33
N GLN A 40 -0.67 2.85 -1.52
CA GLN A 40 -2.04 3.16 -1.95
C GLN A 40 -2.93 1.91 -1.93
N ALA A 41 -2.42 0.80 -2.48
CA ALA A 41 -3.16 -0.45 -2.57
C ALA A 41 -3.48 -1.04 -1.19
N TYR A 42 -2.46 -1.26 -0.34
CA TYR A 42 -2.69 -1.82 0.99
C TYR A 42 -3.54 -0.90 1.88
N PHE A 43 -3.38 0.42 1.74
CA PHE A 43 -4.23 1.36 2.48
C PHE A 43 -5.69 1.24 2.06
N ALA A 44 -5.97 1.16 0.76
CA ALA A 44 -7.33 1.01 0.26
C ALA A 44 -7.99 -0.26 0.80
N VAL A 45 -7.28 -1.38 0.86
CA VAL A 45 -7.78 -2.61 1.48
C VAL A 45 -8.01 -2.41 2.98
N ALA A 46 -7.02 -1.91 3.72
CA ALA A 46 -7.08 -1.72 5.18
C ALA A 46 -8.19 -0.76 5.63
N SER A 47 -8.52 0.22 4.78
CA SER A 47 -9.44 1.31 5.09
C SER A 47 -10.76 1.23 4.32
N ARG A 48 -11.11 0.05 3.78
CA ARG A 48 -12.39 -0.23 3.10
C ARG A 48 -12.67 0.73 1.93
N GLY A 49 -11.66 0.95 1.09
CA GLY A 49 -11.75 1.73 -0.14
C GLY A 49 -11.41 3.22 -0.01
N ARG A 50 -11.01 3.70 1.17
CA ARG A 50 -10.48 5.06 1.31
C ARG A 50 -9.12 5.16 0.63
N LYS A 51 -8.86 6.24 -0.13
CA LYS A 51 -7.55 6.47 -0.75
C LYS A 51 -6.53 6.93 0.29
N LEU A 52 -5.28 6.50 0.16
CA LEU A 52 -4.17 7.02 0.96
C LEU A 52 -3.88 8.47 0.59
N MET A 53 -3.71 8.72 -0.70
CA MET A 53 -3.43 10.04 -1.28
C MET A 53 -4.28 10.25 -2.55
N PRO A 54 -4.46 11.50 -3.01
CA PRO A 54 -5.21 11.80 -4.24
C PRO A 54 -4.36 11.52 -5.50
N ALA A 55 -3.87 10.28 -5.63
CA ALA A 55 -3.00 9.86 -6.73
C ALA A 55 -3.74 9.03 -7.79
N THR A 56 -3.26 9.12 -9.03
CA THR A 56 -3.62 8.20 -10.11
C THR A 56 -2.39 7.41 -10.51
N PHE A 57 -2.49 6.09 -10.47
CA PHE A 57 -1.41 5.22 -10.92
C PHE A 57 -1.70 4.74 -12.33
N VAL A 58 -0.69 4.79 -13.18
CA VAL A 58 -0.75 4.26 -14.55
C VAL A 58 0.21 3.09 -14.69
N ALA A 59 -0.10 2.17 -15.61
CA ALA A 59 0.83 1.16 -16.04
C ALA A 59 1.85 1.80 -16.99
N ASP A 60 3.12 1.85 -16.60
CA ASP A 60 4.23 2.30 -17.45
C ASP A 60 5.15 1.11 -17.79
N GLN A 61 5.96 1.23 -18.84
CA GLN A 61 6.93 0.18 -19.23
C GLN A 61 7.87 -0.22 -18.09
N MET A 62 8.22 0.73 -17.22
CA MET A 62 9.08 0.52 -16.06
C MET A 62 8.33 0.04 -14.81
N GLY A 63 7.02 -0.19 -14.88
CA GLY A 63 6.16 -0.59 -13.77
C GLY A 63 5.08 0.44 -13.44
N PRO A 64 4.33 0.26 -12.34
CA PRO A 64 3.33 1.24 -11.93
C PRO A 64 4.00 2.58 -11.58
N LEU A 65 3.39 3.67 -12.04
CA LEU A 65 3.90 5.04 -11.94
C LEU A 65 2.79 5.99 -11.50
N GLU A 66 3.14 7.00 -10.71
CA GLU A 66 2.27 8.16 -10.45
C GLU A 66 2.81 9.32 -11.30
N PRO A 67 2.12 9.75 -12.38
CA PRO A 67 2.70 10.65 -13.37
C PRO A 67 3.05 12.04 -12.84
N THR A 68 2.27 12.57 -11.90
CA THR A 68 2.46 13.92 -11.37
C THR A 68 3.69 13.99 -10.48
N ILE A 69 3.86 13.01 -9.59
CA ILE A 69 5.04 12.87 -8.75
C ILE A 69 6.27 12.59 -9.63
N TYR A 70 6.15 11.75 -10.65
CA TYR A 70 7.28 11.48 -11.55
C TYR A 70 7.78 12.77 -12.17
N ARG A 71 6.87 13.52 -12.81
CA ARG A 71 7.19 14.79 -13.48
C ARG A 71 7.72 15.85 -12.51
N ALA A 72 7.14 15.95 -11.32
CA ALA A 72 7.57 16.92 -10.31
C ALA A 72 8.99 16.66 -9.79
N PHE A 73 9.47 15.41 -9.86
CA PHE A 73 10.78 15.01 -9.38
C PHE A 73 11.85 14.88 -10.47
N GLU A 74 11.51 15.12 -11.75
CA GLU A 74 12.45 15.00 -12.89
C GLU A 74 13.73 15.82 -12.71
N ASN A 75 13.60 17.02 -12.10
CA ASN A 75 14.69 17.95 -11.87
C ASN A 75 15.20 17.94 -10.41
N GLY A 76 14.91 16.87 -9.66
CA GLY A 76 15.22 16.75 -8.25
C GLY A 76 14.02 16.98 -7.34
N ARG A 77 14.25 17.03 -6.02
CA ARG A 77 13.19 17.21 -5.02
C ARG A 77 12.55 18.60 -5.24
N PRO A 78 11.24 18.69 -5.53
CA PRO A 78 10.59 19.98 -5.77
C PRO A 78 10.47 20.77 -4.47
N ASP A 79 10.46 22.10 -4.58
CA ASP A 79 10.19 22.99 -3.45
C ASP A 79 8.67 23.08 -3.23
N VAL A 80 8.16 22.23 -2.33
CA VAL A 80 6.74 22.13 -1.99
C VAL A 80 6.60 22.01 -0.48
N GLU A 81 5.77 22.87 0.10
CA GLU A 81 5.40 22.75 1.51
C GLU A 81 4.51 21.52 1.71
N THR A 82 4.94 20.62 2.60
CA THR A 82 4.19 19.39 2.90
C THR A 82 3.44 19.49 4.21
N ARG A 83 2.30 18.80 4.28
CA ARG A 83 1.49 18.69 5.48
C ARG A 83 1.78 17.39 6.20
N ARG A 84 1.52 17.40 7.50
CA ARG A 84 1.65 16.20 8.34
C ARG A 84 0.69 15.09 7.84
N VAL A 85 1.26 13.94 7.50
CA VAL A 85 0.48 12.72 7.22
C VAL A 85 -0.26 12.27 8.49
N PRO A 86 -1.58 11.97 8.42
CA PRO A 86 -2.35 11.48 9.56
C PRO A 86 -1.81 10.15 10.14
N ASP A 87 -2.05 9.91 11.43
CA ASP A 87 -1.42 8.79 12.16
C ASP A 87 -1.77 7.40 11.59
N ASP A 88 -2.99 7.21 11.08
CA ASP A 88 -3.42 5.95 10.47
C ASP A 88 -2.72 5.68 9.13
N ALA A 89 -2.55 6.72 8.31
CA ALA A 89 -1.74 6.66 7.10
C ALA A 89 -0.27 6.41 7.44
N LYS A 90 0.30 7.13 8.42
CA LYS A 90 1.69 6.93 8.87
C LYS A 90 1.96 5.49 9.31
N GLN A 91 1.07 4.90 10.12
CA GLN A 91 1.20 3.50 10.56
C GLN A 91 1.27 2.51 9.40
N LEU A 92 0.49 2.74 8.35
CA LEU A 92 0.54 1.90 7.16
C LEU A 92 1.81 2.15 6.34
N LEU A 93 2.23 3.40 6.19
CA LEU A 93 3.48 3.74 5.49
C LEU A 93 4.69 3.09 6.18
N ASP A 94 4.76 3.14 7.51
CA ASP A 94 5.79 2.43 8.30
C ASP A 94 5.76 0.91 8.04
N SER A 95 4.56 0.34 7.97
CA SER A 95 4.37 -1.09 7.71
C SER A 95 4.84 -1.50 6.30
N VAL A 96 4.53 -0.67 5.31
CA VAL A 96 4.97 -0.83 3.91
C VAL A 96 6.49 -0.68 3.83
N TRP A 97 7.06 0.35 4.45
CA TRP A 97 8.51 0.58 4.48
C TRP A 97 9.24 -0.61 5.09
N ARG A 98 8.81 -1.08 6.26
CA ARG A 98 9.43 -2.26 6.90
C ARG A 98 9.35 -3.52 6.02
N LYS A 99 8.27 -3.70 5.26
CA LYS A 99 8.07 -4.88 4.42
C LYS A 99 8.84 -4.81 3.10
N PHE A 100 8.88 -3.66 2.46
CA PHE A 100 9.35 -3.50 1.08
C PHE A 100 10.56 -2.59 0.92
N GLY A 101 10.87 -1.76 1.92
CA GLY A 101 11.94 -0.78 1.89
C GLY A 101 13.33 -1.38 1.73
N ALA A 102 13.58 -2.61 2.21
CA ALA A 102 14.87 -3.27 2.03
C ALA A 102 15.09 -3.85 0.61
N HIS A 103 14.06 -3.90 -0.23
CA HIS A 103 14.17 -4.43 -1.59
C HIS A 103 14.72 -3.38 -2.57
N SER A 104 15.44 -3.85 -3.59
CA SER A 104 15.94 -2.98 -4.67
C SER A 104 14.81 -2.47 -5.56
N ALA A 105 15.08 -1.40 -6.32
CA ALA A 105 14.14 -0.85 -7.30
C ALA A 105 13.76 -1.89 -8.36
N GLU A 106 14.72 -2.68 -8.83
CA GLU A 106 14.53 -3.74 -9.83
C GLU A 106 13.67 -4.87 -9.27
N HIS A 107 13.92 -5.27 -8.02
CA HIS A 107 13.11 -6.30 -7.35
C HIS A 107 11.65 -5.86 -7.23
N LEU A 108 11.40 -4.65 -6.72
CA LEU A 108 10.03 -4.12 -6.59
C LEU A 108 9.37 -3.91 -7.94
N THR A 109 10.13 -3.52 -8.97
CA THR A 109 9.64 -3.40 -10.34
C THR A 109 9.21 -4.76 -10.88
N LYS A 110 10.05 -5.79 -10.77
CA LYS A 110 9.70 -7.16 -11.17
C LYS A 110 8.46 -7.67 -10.42
N LEU A 111 8.41 -7.44 -9.10
CA LEU A 111 7.29 -7.83 -8.25
C LEU A 111 5.99 -7.18 -8.72
N THR A 112 5.96 -5.86 -8.77
CA THR A 112 4.75 -5.10 -9.13
C THR A 112 4.30 -5.35 -10.57
N LYS A 113 5.23 -5.56 -11.51
CA LYS A 113 4.90 -5.93 -12.89
C LYS A 113 4.27 -7.32 -13.03
N ASN A 114 4.47 -8.21 -12.06
CA ASN A 114 3.85 -9.53 -12.06
C ASN A 114 2.44 -9.54 -11.42
N HIS A 115 2.03 -8.44 -10.76
CA HIS A 115 0.72 -8.34 -10.14
C HIS A 115 -0.39 -8.08 -11.17
N ALA A 116 -1.54 -8.74 -11.00
CA ALA A 116 -2.65 -8.66 -11.95
C ALA A 116 -3.12 -7.21 -12.26
N PRO A 117 -3.26 -6.29 -11.28
CA PRO A 117 -3.74 -4.94 -11.58
C PRO A 117 -2.85 -4.18 -12.59
N TYR A 118 -1.53 -4.38 -12.53
CA TYR A 118 -0.61 -3.81 -13.50
C TYR A 118 -0.69 -4.55 -14.85
N ARG A 119 -0.64 -5.88 -14.82
CA ARG A 119 -0.66 -6.72 -16.02
C ARG A 119 -1.91 -6.52 -16.86
N ASP A 120 -3.05 -6.40 -16.21
CA ASP A 120 -4.33 -6.25 -16.87
C ASP A 120 -4.45 -4.85 -17.49
N ALA A 121 -4.01 -3.80 -16.77
CA ALA A 121 -3.97 -2.43 -17.30
C ALA A 121 -3.05 -2.30 -18.51
N ILE A 122 -1.80 -2.79 -18.41
CA ILE A 122 -0.85 -2.70 -19.53
C ILE A 122 -1.32 -3.52 -20.75
N ALA A 123 -2.02 -4.64 -20.54
CA ALA A 123 -2.56 -5.46 -21.61
C ALA A 123 -3.81 -4.86 -22.27
N ALA A 124 -4.59 -4.06 -21.53
CA ALA A 124 -5.82 -3.46 -22.04
C ALA A 124 -5.54 -2.38 -23.09
N ASN A 125 -4.74 -1.37 -22.75
CA ASN A 125 -4.48 -0.21 -23.63
C ASN A 125 -3.00 0.18 -23.73
N GLY A 126 -2.08 -0.57 -23.13
CA GLY A 126 -0.65 -0.26 -23.15
C GLY A 126 -0.21 0.76 -22.09
N PRO A 127 0.99 1.34 -22.25
CA PRO A 127 1.52 2.32 -21.31
C PRO A 127 0.62 3.56 -21.19
N GLY A 128 0.38 4.00 -19.95
CA GLY A 128 -0.49 5.12 -19.63
C GLY A 128 -1.89 4.72 -19.14
N GLU A 129 -2.28 3.46 -19.28
CA GLU A 129 -3.57 2.96 -18.79
C GLU A 129 -3.66 3.07 -17.26
N GLU A 130 -4.80 3.53 -16.74
CA GLU A 130 -5.01 3.67 -15.30
C GLU A 130 -5.11 2.30 -14.60
N ILE A 131 -4.30 2.12 -13.55
CA ILE A 131 -4.46 1.02 -12.62
C ILE A 131 -5.49 1.44 -11.55
N THR A 132 -6.75 1.09 -11.80
CA THR A 132 -7.86 1.55 -10.95
C THR A 132 -7.71 1.13 -9.49
N LEU A 133 -8.21 1.96 -8.57
CA LEU A 133 -8.23 1.62 -7.13
C LEU A 133 -8.97 0.30 -6.87
N LYS A 134 -10.04 0.03 -7.63
CA LYS A 134 -10.82 -1.20 -7.52
C LYS A 134 -9.96 -2.42 -7.87
N SER A 135 -9.21 -2.40 -8.98
CA SER A 135 -8.37 -3.54 -9.36
C SER A 135 -7.27 -3.80 -8.32
N MET A 136 -6.70 -2.74 -7.73
CA MET A 136 -5.78 -2.88 -6.60
C MET A 136 -6.47 -3.59 -5.42
N MET A 137 -7.64 -3.11 -4.98
CA MET A 137 -8.35 -3.71 -3.85
C MET A 137 -8.73 -5.17 -4.09
N ASP A 138 -9.23 -5.49 -5.29
CA ASP A 138 -9.62 -6.85 -5.67
C ASP A 138 -8.42 -7.82 -5.68
N PHE A 139 -7.21 -7.32 -5.92
CA PHE A 139 -5.99 -8.13 -5.91
C PHE A 139 -5.36 -8.23 -4.51
N TYR A 140 -5.08 -7.10 -3.86
CA TYR A 140 -4.39 -7.07 -2.55
C TYR A 140 -5.30 -7.39 -1.37
N GLY A 141 -6.63 -7.37 -1.56
CA GLY A 141 -7.62 -7.73 -0.56
C GLY A 141 -7.96 -9.22 -0.49
N ARG A 142 -7.42 -10.04 -1.41
CA ARG A 142 -7.59 -11.49 -1.35
C ARG A 142 -6.91 -12.01 -0.09
N LYS A 143 -7.61 -12.87 0.66
CA LYS A 143 -6.96 -13.62 1.75
C LYS A 143 -5.81 -14.43 1.14
N GLY A 144 -4.62 -14.28 1.72
CA GLY A 144 -3.43 -15.00 1.25
C GLY A 144 -3.66 -16.50 1.26
N ALA A 145 -2.86 -17.24 0.48
CA ALA A 145 -2.91 -18.70 0.40
C ALA A 145 -2.82 -19.39 1.78
N ALA A 146 -2.30 -18.71 2.82
CA ALA A 146 -2.23 -19.21 4.19
C ALA A 146 -3.60 -19.42 4.88
N ASP A 147 -4.68 -18.76 4.43
CA ASP A 147 -6.04 -18.96 4.95
C ASP A 147 -6.83 -20.01 4.14
N ARG A 148 -6.27 -20.51 3.04
CA ARG A 148 -6.85 -21.58 2.24
C ARG A 148 -6.45 -22.90 2.91
N LYS A 149 -7.43 -23.68 3.37
CA LYS A 149 -7.20 -25.04 3.91
C LYS A 149 -6.30 -25.78 2.89
N PRO A 150 -5.17 -26.38 3.30
CA PRO A 150 -4.31 -27.06 2.35
C PRO A 150 -5.08 -28.26 1.80
N GLU A 151 -5.43 -28.20 0.53
CA GLU A 151 -5.83 -29.40 -0.19
C GLU A 151 -4.53 -30.21 -0.40
N ALA A 152 -4.55 -31.45 0.08
CA ALA A 152 -3.34 -32.27 0.21
C ALA A 152 -2.65 -32.42 -1.15
N GLY A 153 -1.41 -31.91 -1.28
CA GLY A 153 -0.53 -32.30 -2.37
C GLY A 153 0.21 -31.22 -3.16
N ALA A 154 0.48 -30.02 -2.63
CA ALA A 154 1.36 -29.07 -3.30
C ALA A 154 2.43 -28.54 -2.33
N GLY A 155 3.70 -28.78 -2.68
CA GLY A 155 4.86 -28.39 -1.91
C GLY A 155 5.04 -26.87 -1.78
N GLU A 156 5.96 -26.51 -0.89
CA GLU A 156 6.36 -25.14 -0.56
C GLU A 156 6.92 -24.40 -1.80
N ALA A 157 6.03 -23.80 -2.58
CA ALA A 157 6.35 -22.74 -3.52
C ALA A 157 5.15 -21.79 -3.56
N GLY A 158 5.28 -20.61 -2.95
CA GLY A 158 4.26 -19.58 -3.08
C GLY A 158 3.98 -19.30 -4.55
N GLU A 159 2.70 -19.25 -4.95
CA GLU A 159 2.28 -19.05 -6.34
C GLU A 159 3.04 -17.86 -6.97
N PRO A 160 3.69 -18.04 -8.14
CA PRO A 160 4.38 -16.95 -8.81
C PRO A 160 3.39 -15.83 -9.15
N GLY A 161 3.54 -14.68 -8.50
CA GLY A 161 2.69 -13.51 -8.68
C GLY A 161 1.69 -13.23 -7.55
N ALA A 162 1.70 -14.00 -6.45
CA ALA A 162 0.90 -13.67 -5.27
C ALA A 162 1.53 -12.50 -4.48
N ALA A 163 0.78 -11.43 -4.27
CA ALA A 163 1.18 -10.37 -3.34
C ALA A 163 1.07 -10.86 -1.89
N PRO A 164 1.93 -10.36 -0.97
CA PRO A 164 1.77 -10.61 0.46
C PRO A 164 0.36 -10.27 0.95
N ALA A 165 -0.17 -11.05 1.89
CA ALA A 165 -1.48 -10.77 2.45
C ALA A 165 -1.44 -9.47 3.24
N LEU A 166 -2.59 -8.81 3.41
CA LEU A 166 -2.68 -7.60 4.22
C LEU A 166 -2.15 -7.82 5.65
N THR A 167 -2.37 -9.00 6.24
CA THR A 167 -1.87 -9.39 7.56
C THR A 167 -0.34 -9.47 7.65
N ASP A 168 0.33 -9.79 6.55
CA ASP A 168 1.80 -9.87 6.49
C ASP A 168 2.43 -8.47 6.46
N VAL A 169 1.72 -7.52 5.84
CA VAL A 169 2.13 -6.10 5.77
C VAL A 169 1.78 -5.41 7.08
N LEU A 170 0.51 -5.47 7.46
CA LEU A 170 -0.02 -4.98 8.73
C LEU A 170 0.20 -6.01 9.84
N ARG A 171 1.44 -6.12 10.34
CA ARG A 171 1.64 -6.90 11.59
C ARG A 171 0.83 -6.22 12.70
N PRO A 172 -0.08 -6.93 13.38
CA PRO A 172 -0.76 -6.41 14.56
C PRO A 172 0.27 -5.93 15.56
N ARG A 173 0.00 -4.82 16.26
CA ARG A 173 0.84 -4.43 17.39
C ARG A 173 0.75 -5.55 18.43
N VAL A 174 1.85 -6.26 18.60
CA VAL A 174 2.03 -7.25 19.67
C VAL A 174 2.41 -6.46 20.92
N MET A 175 1.44 -6.23 21.80
CA MET A 175 1.74 -5.72 23.14
C MET A 175 2.03 -6.89 24.07
N ARG A 176 2.91 -6.67 25.05
CA ARG A 176 3.06 -7.63 26.14
C ARG A 176 1.98 -7.36 27.17
N SER A 177 1.22 -8.38 27.52
CA SER A 177 0.34 -8.37 28.70
C SER A 177 1.16 -8.04 29.96
N HIS A 178 0.51 -7.61 31.04
CA HIS A 178 1.13 -7.51 32.37
C HIS A 178 1.79 -8.82 32.83
N LYS A 179 1.43 -9.97 32.23
CA LYS A 179 2.06 -11.28 32.46
C LYS A 179 3.14 -11.65 31.41
N GLY A 180 3.63 -10.69 30.62
CA GLY A 180 4.70 -10.87 29.63
C GLY A 180 4.31 -11.59 28.33
N ARG A 181 3.08 -12.11 28.20
CA ARG A 181 2.63 -12.81 26.99
C ARG A 181 2.36 -11.83 25.83
N PRO A 182 2.74 -12.18 24.58
CA PRO A 182 2.39 -11.40 23.41
C PRO A 182 0.87 -11.44 23.16
N VAL A 183 0.26 -10.27 22.98
CA VAL A 183 -1.17 -10.09 22.71
C VAL A 183 -1.32 -9.26 21.45
N ASN A 184 -2.04 -9.80 20.45
CA ASN A 184 -2.44 -9.07 19.26
C ASN A 184 -3.55 -8.08 19.64
N VAL A 185 -3.27 -6.78 19.55
CA VAL A 185 -4.25 -5.74 19.88
C VAL A 185 -4.90 -5.24 18.60
N HIS A 186 -6.18 -5.54 18.43
CA HIS A 186 -7.02 -4.88 17.43
C HIS A 186 -7.61 -3.62 18.06
N LYS A 187 -7.58 -2.49 17.33
CA LYS A 187 -8.21 -1.25 17.78
C LYS A 187 -9.72 -1.51 17.89
N TRP A 188 -10.23 -1.58 19.12
CA TRP A 188 -11.66 -1.71 19.37
C TRP A 188 -12.38 -0.49 18.79
N MET A 189 -13.32 -0.74 17.88
CA MET A 189 -14.22 0.28 17.36
C MET A 189 -15.63 -0.06 17.87
N PRO A 190 -16.31 0.85 18.58
CA PRO A 190 -17.69 0.61 18.99
C PRO A 190 -18.54 0.38 17.74
N ARG A 191 -19.42 -0.63 17.78
CA ARG A 191 -20.43 -0.81 16.73
C ARG A 191 -21.24 0.48 16.66
N SER A 192 -21.33 1.09 15.49
CA SER A 192 -22.34 2.14 15.26
C SER A 192 -23.70 1.50 15.56
N LEU A 193 -24.36 1.96 16.62
CA LEU A 193 -25.77 1.66 16.85
C LEU A 193 -26.48 2.14 15.58
N GLY A 194 -26.96 1.18 14.79
CA GLY A 194 -27.79 1.47 13.64
C GLY A 194 -28.98 2.26 14.15
N SER A 195 -29.14 3.48 13.65
CA SER A 195 -30.41 4.21 13.75
C SER A 195 -31.42 3.43 12.91
N GLY A 196 -32.03 2.43 13.54
CA GLY A 196 -33.20 1.72 13.03
C GLY A 196 -34.45 2.50 13.42
N ARG A 197 -35.00 3.20 12.44
CA ARG A 197 -36.42 3.24 12.03
C ARG A 197 -37.53 3.44 13.09
N THR A 198 -38.29 4.52 12.87
CA THR A 198 -39.77 4.65 12.77
C THR A 198 -40.68 3.91 13.76
N GLU A 199 -41.52 4.71 14.44
CA GLU A 199 -42.99 4.65 14.70
C GLU A 199 -43.19 5.57 15.94
N GLU A 200 -43.91 6.69 15.89
CA GLU A 200 -45.30 6.96 15.49
C GLU A 200 -45.45 8.38 14.90
#